data_AF-A0A3B8NL17-F1
#
_entry.id   AF-A0A3B8NL17-F1
#
_cell.length_a   1.000
_cell.length_b   1.000
_cell.length_c   1.000
_cell.angle_alpha   90.00
_cell.angle_beta   90.00
_cell.angle_gamma   90.00
#
_symmetry.space_group_name_H-M   'P 1'
#
loop_
_entity.id
_entity.type
_entity.pdbx_description
1 polymer ?
#
loop_
_entity_poly.entity_id
_entity_poly.type
_entity_poly.pdbx_seq_one_letter_code
_entity_poly.pdbx_strand_id
1 'polypeptide(L)' 'MLPRLLAQEGVDVVIAGGMGVRAQQLFAQNGIRPITGATGNVHDVVQAFLKGSLSTGPNLCEH' A
#
# COMPACT_ATOMS: atom_id res chain seq x y z
N MET A 1 5.18 17.01 8.00
CA MET A 1 6.55 16.47 8.13
C MET A 1 6.49 14.99 8.52
N LEU A 2 6.06 14.10 7.61
CA LEU A 2 5.95 12.64 7.83
C LEU A 2 6.49 11.79 6.66
N PRO A 3 6.39 12.19 5.37
CA PRO A 3 6.78 11.28 4.28
C PRO A 3 8.30 11.04 4.21
N ARG A 4 9.12 12.02 4.59
CA ARG A 4 10.59 11.88 4.60
C ARG A 4 11.12 11.00 5.73
N LEU A 5 10.32 10.77 6.79
CA LEU A 5 10.69 9.90 7.90
C LEU A 5 10.50 8.41 7.51
N LEU A 6 9.39 8.07 6.84
CA LEU A 6 9.11 6.72 6.34
C LEU A 6 10.08 6.28 5.24
N ALA A 7 10.54 7.21 4.40
CA ALA A 7 11.55 6.92 3.38
C ALA A 7 12.93 6.60 3.99
N GLN A 8 13.26 7.09 5.20
CA GLN A 8 14.51 6.76 5.90
C GLN A 8 14.45 5.41 6.62
N GLU A 9 13.25 4.96 7.01
CA GLU A 9 13.02 3.66 7.64
C GLU A 9 13.07 2.48 6.64
N GLY A 10 13.33 2.75 5.35
CA GLY A 10 13.46 1.69 4.33
C GLY A 10 12.13 1.01 3.97
N VAL A 11 11.00 1.70 4.13
CA VAL A 11 9.69 1.15 3.81
C VAL A 11 9.53 1.02 2.29
N ASP A 12 9.46 -0.21 1.79
CA ASP A 12 9.27 -0.50 0.36
C ASP A 12 7.78 -0.53 -0.05
N VAL A 13 6.89 -0.84 0.90
CA VAL A 13 5.46 -1.11 0.64
C VAL A 13 4.58 -0.56 1.77
N VAL A 14 3.46 0.08 1.42
CA VAL A 14 2.42 0.53 2.35
C VAL A 14 1.08 -0.08 1.96
N ILE A 15 0.43 -0.79 2.89
CA ILE A 15 -0.87 -1.44 2.66
C ILE A 15 -1.95 -0.73 3.47
N ALA A 16 -3.04 -0.32 2.82
CA ALA A 16 -4.17 0.33 3.45
C ALA A 16 -5.51 -0.15 2.86
N GLY A 17 -6.59 -0.06 3.64
CA GLY A 17 -7.93 -0.34 3.13
C GLY A 17 -8.42 0.72 2.15
N GLY A 18 -8.19 2.00 2.47
CA GLY A 18 -8.45 3.12 1.57
C GLY A 18 -7.27 4.09 1.60
N MET A 19 -6.89 4.60 0.43
CA MET A 19 -5.87 5.63 0.30
C MET A 19 -6.30 6.59 -0.80
N GLY A 20 -6.28 7.89 -0.51
CA GLY A 20 -6.59 8.89 -1.54
C GLY A 20 -5.52 8.93 -2.63
N VAL A 21 -5.92 9.26 -3.86
CA VAL A 21 -5.04 9.34 -5.05
C VAL A 21 -3.78 10.18 -4.79
N ARG A 22 -3.93 11.32 -4.10
CA ARG A 22 -2.80 12.18 -3.74
C ARG A 22 -1.79 11.48 -2.83
N ALA A 23 -2.24 10.68 -1.87
CA ALA A 23 -1.36 9.93 -0.98
C ALA A 23 -0.68 8.78 -1.72
N GLN A 24 -1.40 8.04 -2.57
CA GLN A 24 -0.81 7.01 -3.44
C GLN A 24 0.32 7.59 -4.30
N GLN A 25 0.07 8.73 -4.96
CA GLN A 25 1.09 9.42 -5.76
C GLN A 25 2.27 9.89 -4.91
N LEU A 26 2.04 10.39 -3.69
CA LEU A 26 3.13 10.78 -2.80
C LEU A 26 4.01 9.59 -2.43
N PHE A 27 3.43 8.45 -2.05
CA PHE A 27 4.19 7.24 -1.73
C PHE A 27 4.97 6.73 -2.95
N ALA A 28 4.31 6.63 -4.11
CA ALA A 28 4.96 6.19 -5.35
C ALA A 28 6.15 7.08 -5.75
N GLN A 29 6.01 8.41 -5.62
CA GLN A 29 7.10 9.37 -5.87
C GLN A 29 8.27 9.24 -4.88
N ASN A 30 8.04 8.68 -3.70
CA ASN A 30 9.06 8.42 -2.69
C ASN A 30 9.62 6.98 -2.78
N GLY A 31 9.30 6.23 -3.85
CA GLY A 31 9.78 4.85 -4.04
C GLY A 31 9.03 3.80 -3.21
N ILE A 32 7.93 4.20 -2.57
CA ILE A 32 7.11 3.33 -1.72
C ILE A 32 5.95 2.82 -2.56
N ARG A 33 5.71 1.51 -2.61
CA ARG A 33 4.55 0.93 -3.32
C ARG A 33 3.27 1.04 -2.47
N PRO A 34 2.29 1.89 -2.84
CA PRO A 34 1.01 1.91 -2.16
C PRO A 34 0.12 0.75 -2.64
N ILE A 35 -0.44 0.01 -1.69
CA ILE A 35 -1.41 -1.07 -1.91
C ILE A 35 -2.70 -0.66 -1.21
N THR A 36 -3.80 -0.64 -1.96
CA THR A 36 -5.11 -0.19 -1.49
C THR A 36 -6.15 -1.30 -1.58
N GLY A 37 -7.23 -1.22 -0.81
CA GLY A 37 -8.30 -2.21 -0.86
C GLY A 37 -8.04 -3.45 0.00
N ALA A 38 -7.12 -3.36 0.96
CA ALA A 38 -6.94 -4.40 1.99
C ALA A 38 -8.05 -4.31 3.06
N THR A 39 -8.75 -5.40 3.31
CA THR A 39 -9.81 -5.48 4.31
C THR A 39 -9.58 -6.65 5.25
N GLY A 40 -10.05 -6.52 6.49
CA GLY A 40 -9.90 -7.56 7.53
C GLY A 40 -8.75 -7.31 8.49
N ASN A 41 -8.28 -8.39 9.13
CA ASN A 41 -7.25 -8.33 10.16
C ASN A 41 -5.87 -8.07 9.53
N VAL A 42 -5.08 -7.22 10.20
CA VAL A 42 -3.70 -6.89 9.77
C VAL A 42 -2.85 -8.13 9.56
N HIS A 43 -2.97 -9.13 10.45
CA HIS A 43 -2.22 -10.38 10.31
C HIS A 43 -2.56 -11.13 9.02
N ASP A 44 -3.84 -11.23 8.67
CA ASP A 44 -4.31 -11.90 7.47
C ASP A 44 -3.87 -11.16 6.20
N VAL A 45 -3.99 -9.83 6.20
CA VAL A 45 -3.51 -8.96 5.12
C VAL A 45 -2.01 -9.13 4.87
N VAL A 46 -1.20 -9.13 5.94
CA VAL A 46 0.25 -9.34 5.84
C VAL A 46 0.56 -10.74 5.33
N GLN A 47 -0.13 -11.77 5.83
CA GLN A 47 0.04 -13.16 5.36
C GLN A 47 -0.33 -13.30 3.87
N ALA A 48 -1.45 -12.72 3.44
CA ALA A 48 -1.90 -12.75 2.05
C ALA A 48 -0.92 -11.98 1.14
N PHE A 49 -0.37 -10.86 1.61
CA PHE A 49 0.66 -10.10 0.90
C PHE A 49 1.93 -10.92 0.72
N LEU A 50 2.43 -11.56 1.79
CA LEU A 50 3.61 -12.43 1.75
C LEU A 50 3.40 -13.64 0.83
N LYS A 51 2.17 -14.14 0.72
CA LYS A 51 1.78 -15.23 -0.20
C LYS A 51 1.51 -14.75 -1.65
N GLY A 52 1.59 -13.46 -1.93
CA GLY A 52 1.22 -12.90 -3.24
C GLY A 52 -0.26 -13.08 -3.60
N SER A 53 -1.11 -13.38 -2.61
CA SER A 53 -2.54 -13.68 -2.78
C SER A 53 -3.43 -12.57 -2.20
N LEU A 54 -2.85 -11.41 -1.87
CA LEU A 54 -3.60 -10.29 -1.32
C LEU A 54 -4.59 -9.77 -2.35
N SER A 55 -5.86 -10.08 -2.14
CA SER A 55 -6.95 -9.58 -2.98
C SER A 55 -7.26 -8.13 -2.60
N THR A 56 -6.61 -7.21 -3.28
CA THR A 56 -6.96 -5.79 -3.22
C THR A 56 -8.28 -5.55 -3.94
N GLY A 57 -9.21 -4.80 -3.33
CA GLY A 57 -10.45 -4.37 -3.98
C GLY A 57 -10.24 -3.77 -5.37
N PRO A 58 -11.29 -3.72 -6.21
CA PRO A 58 -11.22 -3.62 -7.66
C PRO A 58 -10.18 -2.60 -8.12
N ASN A 59 -9.13 -3.13 -8.76
CA ASN A 59 -8.15 -2.37 -9.52
C ASN A 59 -8.93 -1.59 -10.60
N LEU A 60 -9.10 -0.29 -10.42
CA LEU A 60 -9.54 0.63 -11.49
C LEU A 60 -8.42 0.87 -12.51
N CYS A 61 -7.67 -0.16 -12.90
CA CYS A 61 -6.65 -0.08 -13.95
C CYS A 61 -6.51 -1.44 -14.65
N GLU A 62 -7.54 -1.78 -15.42
CA GLU A 62 -7.34 -2.50 -16.67
C GLU A 62 -7.84 -1.59 -17.81
N HIS A 63 -6.86 -1.06 -18.54
CA HIS A 63 -6.88 -0.17 -19.70
C HIS A 63 -6.81 1.36 -19.47
#